data_AF-A0A2N7XT79-F1
#
_entry.id   AF-A0A2N7XT79-F1
#
_cell.length_a   1.000
_cell.length_b   1.000
_cell.length_c   1.000
_cell.angle_alpha   90.00
_cell.angle_beta   90.00
_cell.angle_gamma   90.00
#
_symmetry.space_group_name_H-M   'P 1'
#
loop_
_entity.id
_entity.type
_entity.pdbx_description
1 polymer ?
#
loop_
_entity_poly.entity_id
_entity_poly.type
_entity_poly.pdbx_seq_one_letter_code
_entity_poly.pdbx_strand_id
1 'polypeptide(L)'
;VAYHEAGHALIAELRATTDKVGKVSIIPRGVAALGYTQQVPTEDRYLLRRSELLERLDVLLGGRVAEELVFQDVSTGAQNDLQRAT
;
A
#
# COMPACT_ATOMS: atom_id res chain seq x y z
N VAL A 1 -2.72 -6.89 9.78
CA VAL A 1 -3.83 -6.25 9.01
C VAL A 1 -3.97 -4.77 9.35
N ALA A 2 -4.47 -4.34 10.52
CA ALA A 2 -4.69 -2.91 10.76
C ALA A 2 -3.44 -2.03 10.58
N TYR A 3 -2.30 -2.42 11.18
CA TYR A 3 -1.01 -1.73 10.97
C TYR A 3 -0.51 -1.81 9.53
N HIS A 4 -0.76 -2.94 8.85
CA HIS A 4 -0.39 -3.14 7.46
C HIS A 4 -1.14 -2.16 6.54
N GLU A 5 -2.46 -2.09 6.66
CA GLU A 5 -3.28 -1.15 5.89
C GLU A 5 -2.96 0.30 6.24
N ALA A 6 -2.72 0.60 7.52
CA ALA A 6 -2.29 1.93 7.95
C ALA A 6 -0.93 2.31 7.33
N GLY A 7 -0.01 1.36 7.17
CA GLY A 7 1.28 1.56 6.51
C GLY A 7 1.13 2.00 5.05
N HIS A 8 0.32 1.28 4.27
CA HIS A 8 0.00 1.69 2.90
C HIS A 8 -0.63 3.07 2.85
N ALA A 9 -1.64 3.31 3.70
CA ALA A 9 -2.40 4.56 3.70
C ALA A 9 -1.52 5.77 4.06
N LEU A 10 -0.69 5.64 5.09
CA LEU A 10 0.19 6.72 5.53
C LEU A 10 1.20 7.08 4.44
N ILE A 11 1.85 6.10 3.83
CA ILE A 11 2.83 6.37 2.77
C ILE A 11 2.14 6.98 1.54
N ALA A 12 0.96 6.48 1.16
CA ALA A 12 0.17 7.04 0.07
C ALA A 12 -0.22 8.50 0.29
N GLU A 13 -0.48 8.91 1.52
CA GLU A 13 -0.81 10.31 1.84
C GLU A 13 0.42 11.23 1.89
N LEU A 14 1.58 10.69 2.26
CA LEU A 14 2.83 11.45 2.40
C LEU A 14 3.60 11.63 1.09
N ARG A 15 3.40 10.73 0.12
CA ARG A 15 4.03 10.84 -1.21
C ARG A 15 3.31 11.89 -2.06
N ALA A 16 4.08 12.59 -2.89
CA ALA A 16 3.59 13.79 -3.58
C ALA A 16 2.78 13.46 -4.84
N THR A 17 3.08 12.32 -5.48
CA THR A 17 2.55 11.94 -6.79
C THR A 17 1.67 10.69 -6.77
N THR A 18 1.43 10.13 -5.58
CA THR A 18 0.56 8.98 -5.37
C THR A 18 -0.89 9.41 -5.27
N ASP A 19 -1.77 8.52 -5.74
CA ASP A 19 -3.20 8.68 -5.64
C ASP A 19 -3.64 8.71 -4.17
N LYS A 20 -4.61 9.57 -3.86
CA LYS A 20 -5.09 9.80 -2.49
C LYS A 20 -5.91 8.65 -1.95
N VAL A 21 -5.84 8.43 -0.64
CA VAL A 21 -6.56 7.35 0.04
C VAL A 21 -8.03 7.72 0.15
N GLY A 22 -8.87 7.00 -0.60
CA GLY A 22 -10.32 7.16 -0.52
C GLY A 22 -10.95 6.30 0.58
N LYS A 23 -10.38 5.13 0.86
CA LYS A 23 -10.91 4.20 1.87
C LYS A 23 -9.85 3.24 2.38
N VAL A 24 -9.88 2.99 3.69
CA VAL A 24 -9.13 1.91 4.34
C VAL A 24 -10.12 0.98 5.03
N SER A 25 -9.91 -0.34 4.92
CA SER A 25 -10.77 -1.33 5.56
C SER A 25 -9.95 -2.52 6.03
N ILE A 26 -10.23 -2.97 7.24
CA ILE A 26 -9.71 -4.22 7.81
C ILE A 26 -10.76 -5.33 7.83
N ILE A 27 -11.90 -5.08 7.18
CA ILE A 27 -12.96 -6.07 7.02
C ILE A 27 -12.56 -6.99 5.86
N PRO A 28 -12.44 -8.31 6.08
CA PRO A 28 -12.09 -9.26 5.04
C PRO A 28 -13.08 -9.23 3.87
N ARG A 29 -12.57 -9.34 2.64
CA ARG A 29 -13.37 -9.46 1.42
C ARG A 29 -12.86 -10.61 0.56
N GLY A 30 -13.67 -11.65 0.41
CA GLY A 30 -13.29 -12.85 -0.33
C GLY A 30 -12.26 -13.69 0.42
N VAL A 31 -11.59 -14.60 -0.31
CA VAL A 31 -10.75 -15.65 0.28
C VAL A 31 -9.32 -15.18 0.58
N ALA A 32 -8.85 -14.11 -0.09
CA ALA A 32 -7.43 -13.72 -0.07
C ALA A 32 -7.15 -12.31 0.49
N ALA A 33 -8.16 -11.45 0.64
CA ALA A 33 -7.96 -10.09 1.15
C ALA A 33 -8.55 -9.95 2.56
N LEU A 34 -7.66 -9.86 3.55
CA LEU A 34 -8.02 -9.62 4.96
C LEU A 34 -8.22 -8.13 5.28
N GLY A 35 -7.74 -7.25 4.41
CA GLY A 35 -7.86 -5.81 4.46
C GLY A 35 -7.56 -5.22 3.08
N TYR A 36 -7.82 -3.92 2.91
CA TYR A 36 -7.38 -3.19 1.74
C TYR A 36 -7.30 -1.68 1.99
N THR A 37 -6.36 -1.06 1.27
CA THR A 37 -6.19 0.39 1.16
C THR A 37 -6.49 0.79 -0.27
N GLN A 38 -7.58 1.52 -0.47
CA GLN A 38 -8.04 1.97 -1.78
C GLN A 38 -7.58 3.39 -2.05
N GLN A 39 -6.74 3.53 -3.07
CA GLN A 39 -6.38 4.82 -3.66
C GLN A 39 -7.38 5.19 -4.76
N VAL A 40 -7.68 6.48 -4.89
CA VAL A 40 -8.58 7.03 -5.92
C VAL A 40 -7.74 7.84 -6.90
N PRO A 41 -7.69 7.45 -8.19
CA PRO A 41 -6.97 8.20 -9.21
C PRO A 41 -7.46 9.65 -9.28
N THR A 42 -6.54 10.61 -9.18
CA THR A 42 -6.86 12.04 -9.32
C THR A 42 -6.76 12.51 -10.77
N GLU A 43 -6.03 11.78 -11.61
CA GLU A 43 -5.77 12.10 -13.01
C GLU A 43 -5.63 10.83 -13.85
N ASP A 44 -5.98 10.92 -15.14
CA ASP A 44 -5.72 9.84 -16.09
C ASP A 44 -4.24 9.87 -16.54
N ARG A 45 -3.43 9.01 -15.93
CA ARG A 45 -1.97 8.95 -16.19
C ARG A 45 -1.62 7.77 -17.09
N TYR A 46 -1.18 8.06 -18.31
CA TYR A 46 -0.77 7.03 -19.29
C TYR A 46 0.73 6.72 -19.26
N LEU A 47 1.55 7.68 -18.83
CA LEU A 47 3.01 7.56 -18.73
C LEU A 47 3.45 7.99 -17.33
N LEU A 48 4.41 7.25 -16.76
CA LEU A 48 4.93 7.51 -15.42
C LEU A 48 6.42 7.81 -15.48
N ARG A 49 6.83 8.82 -14.72
CA ARG A 49 8.23 9.14 -14.45
C ARG A 49 8.79 8.13 -13.46
N ARG A 50 10.11 7.97 -13.48
CA ARG A 50 10.82 7.12 -12.51
C ARG A 50 10.47 7.46 -11.06
N SER A 51 10.34 8.74 -10.72
CA SER A 51 9.98 9.19 -9.38
C SER A 51 8.60 8.66 -8.94
N GLU A 52 7.62 8.67 -9.84
CA GLU A 52 6.26 8.19 -9.57
C GLU A 52 6.22 6.68 -9.39
N LEU A 53 7.04 5.95 -10.16
CA LEU A 53 7.20 4.50 -9.98
C LEU A 53 7.82 4.18 -8.61
N LEU A 54 8.84 4.94 -8.19
CA LEU A 54 9.44 4.77 -6.87
C LEU A 54 8.45 5.08 -5.74
N GLU A 55 7.67 6.15 -5.86
CA GLU A 55 6.64 6.46 -4.85
C GLU A 55 5.54 5.39 -4.79
N ARG A 56 5.16 4.78 -5.94
CA ARG A 56 4.27 3.63 -5.96
C ARG A 56 4.88 2.41 -5.27
N LEU A 57 6.17 2.16 -5.45
CA LEU A 57 6.89 1.10 -4.74
C LEU A 57 6.89 1.35 -3.22
N ASP A 58 7.12 2.60 -2.80
CA ASP A 58 7.06 2.95 -1.38
C ASP A 58 5.70 2.62 -0.77
N VAL A 59 4.61 2.93 -1.48
CA VAL A 59 3.25 2.57 -1.03
C VAL A 59 3.11 1.07 -0.90
N LEU A 60 3.49 0.29 -1.92
CA LEU A 60 3.39 -1.18 -1.89
C LEU A 60 4.18 -1.78 -0.73
N LEU A 61 5.33 -1.22 -0.38
CA LEU A 61 6.16 -1.73 0.71
C LEU A 61 5.75 -1.21 2.08
N GLY A 62 4.93 -0.15 2.14
CA GLY A 62 4.53 0.51 3.39
C GLY A 62 3.85 -0.42 4.41
N GLY A 63 2.97 -1.33 3.95
CA GLY A 63 2.30 -2.28 4.84
C GLY A 63 3.27 -3.28 5.49
N ARG A 64 4.22 -3.80 4.71
CA ARG A 64 5.27 -4.70 5.19
C ARG A 64 6.20 -4.02 6.20
N VAL A 65 6.65 -2.80 5.90
CA VAL A 65 7.52 -2.02 6.79
C VAL A 65 6.80 -1.69 8.09
N ALA A 66 5.51 -1.36 8.04
CA ALA A 66 4.73 -1.11 9.25
C ALA A 66 4.63 -2.36 10.15
N GLU A 67 4.50 -3.56 9.57
CA GLU A 67 4.57 -4.80 10.34
C GLU A 67 5.94 -4.97 11.01
N GLU A 68 7.01 -4.84 10.23
CA GLU A 68 8.38 -5.04 10.71
C GLU A 68 8.72 -4.09 11.86
N LEU A 69 8.37 -2.80 11.75
CA LEU A 69 8.67 -1.81 12.78
C LEU A 69 7.87 -2.04 14.08
N VAL A 70 6.59 -2.39 13.96
CA VAL A 70 5.69 -2.47 15.12
C VAL A 70 5.78 -3.82 15.82
N PHE A 71 5.90 -4.90 15.05
CA PHE A 71 5.90 -6.26 15.56
C PHE A 71 7.30 -6.89 15.64
N GLN A 72 8.33 -6.25 15.06
CA GLN A 72 9.69 -6.79 14.98
C GLN A 72 9.73 -8.16 14.28
N ASP A 73 8.71 -8.44 13.47
CA ASP A 73 8.52 -9.65 12.68
C ASP A 73 7.48 -9.34 11.60
N VAL A 74 7.31 -10.27 10.67
CA VAL A 74 6.65 -10.00 9.42
C VAL A 74 5.81 -11.19 8.93
N SER A 75 4.60 -10.92 8.45
CA SER A 75 3.63 -11.99 8.11
C SER A 75 3.68 -12.44 6.64
N THR A 76 2.82 -13.38 6.24
CA THR A 76 2.65 -13.69 4.80
C THR A 76 1.70 -12.71 4.09
N GLY A 77 1.10 -11.75 4.81
CA GLY A 77 0.09 -10.83 4.27
C GLY A 77 0.59 -9.94 3.12
N ALA A 78 1.88 -9.61 3.10
CA ALA A 78 2.49 -8.75 2.08
C ALA A 78 2.83 -9.46 0.74
N GLN A 79 2.43 -10.72 0.55
CA GLN A 79 2.81 -11.52 -0.63
C GLN A 79 2.44 -10.82 -1.95
N ASN A 80 1.21 -10.32 -2.07
CA ASN A 80 0.73 -9.66 -3.28
C ASN A 80 1.44 -8.32 -3.53
N ASP A 81 1.78 -7.58 -2.47
CA ASP A 81 2.46 -6.29 -2.60
C ASP A 81 3.89 -6.48 -3.10
N LEU A 82 4.60 -7.49 -2.57
CA LEU A 82 5.93 -7.87 -3.03
C LEU A 82 5.93 -8.35 -4.48
N GLN A 83 4.91 -9.12 -4.88
CA GLN A 83 4.73 -9.55 -6.27
C GLN A 83 4.50 -8.36 -7.21
N ARG A 84 3.75 -7.34 -6.77
CA ARG A 84 3.51 -6.13 -7.58
C ARG A 84 4.70 -5.17 -7.60
N ALA A 85 5.57 -5.25 -6.60
CA ALA A 85 6.75 -4.41 -6.47
C ALA A 85 7.97 -4.93 -7.26
N THR A 86 7.92 -6.18 -7.77
CA THR A 86 8.99 -6.86 -8.50
C THR A 86 8.59 -7.07 -9.96
#